data_AF-K0MH81-F1
#
_entry.id   AF-K0MH81-F1
#
_cell.length_a   1.000
_cell.length_b   1.000
_cell.length_c   1.000
_cell.angle_alpha   90.00
_cell.angle_beta   90.00
_cell.angle_gamma   90.00
#
_symmetry.space_group_name_H-M   'P 1'
#
loop_
_entity.id
_entity.type
_entity.pdbx_description
1 polymer ?
#
loop_
_entity_poly.entity_id
_entity_poly.type
_entity_poly.pdbx_seq_one_letter_code
_entity_poly.pdbx_strand_id
1 'polypeptide(L)'
;MNQLFDTNHLIRRPTQTKLDDTPIHVGDVVHLQLADGPVIRARVIYNAPINGTTTYTTELIRCAGDDKASHGQRIRFRHEHVHRIESVRGLTH
;
A
#
# COMPACT_ATOMS: atom_id res chain seq x y z
N MET A 1 20.54 -0.46 3.61
CA MET A 1 20.01 -1.40 2.60
C MET A 1 18.63 -0.91 2.20
N ASN A 2 18.35 -0.73 0.91
CA ASN A 2 17.01 -0.39 0.43
C ASN A 2 16.23 -1.69 0.26
N GLN A 3 15.42 -2.05 1.25
CA GLN A 3 14.63 -3.29 1.21
C GLN A 3 13.36 -3.04 0.40
N LEU A 4 13.24 -3.71 -0.75
CA LEU A 4 12.02 -3.75 -1.54
C LEU A 4 11.17 -4.92 -1.03
N PHE A 5 9.94 -4.65 -0.61
CA PHE A 5 8.96 -5.69 -0.29
C PHE A 5 8.06 -5.89 -1.50
N ASP A 6 7.93 -7.13 -1.97
CA ASP A 6 7.08 -7.49 -3.08
C ASP A 6 5.75 -8.10 -2.61
N THR A 7 4.83 -8.28 -3.55
CA THR A 7 3.45 -8.76 -3.31
C THR A 7 3.38 -10.08 -2.55
N ASN A 8 4.42 -10.91 -2.62
CA ASN A 8 4.47 -12.22 -1.97
C ASN A 8 4.45 -12.15 -0.44
N HIS A 9 4.78 -10.98 0.13
CA HIS A 9 4.79 -10.78 1.58
C HIS A 9 3.47 -10.17 2.07
N LEU A 10 2.49 -9.97 1.19
CA LEU A 10 1.22 -9.32 1.50
C LEU A 10 0.06 -10.30 1.50
N ILE A 11 -0.84 -10.16 2.47
CA ILE A 11 -2.08 -10.91 2.53
C ILE A 11 -3.09 -10.30 1.57
N ARG A 12 -3.70 -11.17 0.76
CA ARG A 12 -4.85 -10.80 -0.07
C ARG A 12 -6.09 -10.61 0.80
N ARG A 13 -6.78 -9.50 0.57
CA ARG A 13 -8.09 -9.23 1.14
C ARG A 13 -9.11 -10.27 0.61
N PRO A 14 -10.13 -10.64 1.41
CA PRO A 14 -11.25 -11.43 0.91
C PRO A 14 -11.89 -10.78 -0.33
N THR A 15 -12.32 -11.59 -1.29
CA THR A 15 -13.05 -11.12 -2.48
C THR A 15 -14.44 -10.60 -2.10
N GLN A 16 -14.99 -9.66 -2.88
CA GLN A 16 -16.32 -9.03 -2.69
C GLN A 16 -16.36 -7.96 -1.59
N THR A 17 -15.37 -7.09 -1.58
CA THR A 17 -15.37 -5.92 -0.72
C THR A 17 -15.72 -4.68 -1.52
N LYS A 18 -16.40 -3.70 -0.91
CA LYS A 18 -16.63 -2.38 -1.53
C LYS A 18 -15.34 -1.69 -2.01
N LEU A 19 -14.18 -2.14 -1.50
CA LEU A 19 -12.89 -1.64 -1.94
C LEU A 19 -12.58 -2.01 -3.38
N ASP A 20 -13.06 -3.16 -3.88
CA ASP A 20 -12.72 -3.69 -5.23
C ASP A 20 -13.03 -2.66 -6.33
N ASP A 21 -14.11 -1.88 -6.17
CA ASP A 21 -14.50 -0.80 -7.08
C ASP A 21 -13.87 0.56 -6.74
N THR A 22 -13.15 0.66 -5.63
CA THR A 22 -12.53 1.92 -5.19
C THR A 22 -11.18 2.12 -5.90
N PRO A 23 -11.01 3.18 -6.71
CA PRO A 23 -9.75 3.45 -7.37
C PRO A 23 -8.67 3.90 -6.38
N ILE A 24 -7.43 3.49 -6.64
CA ILE A 24 -6.25 3.87 -5.86
C ILE A 24 -5.42 4.85 -6.68
N HIS A 25 -5.11 6.02 -6.12
CA HIS A 25 -4.34 7.06 -6.78
C HIS A 25 -2.99 7.28 -6.13
N VAL A 26 -2.05 7.88 -6.89
CA VAL A 26 -0.81 8.41 -6.32
C VAL A 26 -1.16 9.49 -5.29
N GLY A 27 -0.55 9.39 -4.12
CA GLY A 27 -0.77 10.24 -2.97
C GLY A 27 -1.66 9.62 -1.90
N ASP A 28 -2.53 8.67 -2.25
CA ASP A 28 -3.41 7.98 -1.30
C ASP A 28 -2.59 7.20 -0.26
N VAL A 29 -3.14 7.05 0.94
CA VAL A 29 -2.54 6.21 1.98
C VAL A 29 -3.28 4.88 2.02
N VAL A 30 -2.55 3.79 1.84
CA VAL A 30 -3.11 2.43 1.85
C VAL A 30 -2.65 1.68 3.09
N HIS A 31 -3.51 0.81 3.56
CA HIS A 31 -3.21 -0.13 4.64
C HIS A 31 -2.95 -1.50 4.01
N LEU A 32 -1.75 -2.01 4.19
CA LEU A 32 -1.29 -3.30 3.68
C LEU A 32 -1.04 -4.24 4.85
N GLN A 33 -1.47 -5.49 4.76
CA GLN A 33 -1.23 -6.49 5.80
C GLN A 33 -0.10 -7.42 5.35
N LEU A 34 0.95 -7.54 6.16
CA LEU A 34 2.01 -8.53 5.96
C LEU A 34 1.53 -9.93 6.34
N ALA A 35 2.04 -10.97 5.68
CA ALA A 35 1.70 -12.37 5.96
C ALA A 35 1.83 -12.76 7.45
N ASP A 36 2.92 -12.34 8.09
CA ASP A 36 3.26 -12.67 9.47
C ASP A 36 3.46 -11.41 10.33
N GLY A 37 2.82 -10.30 9.96
CA GLY A 37 3.20 -9.00 10.51
C GLY A 37 2.06 -8.01 10.73
N PRO A 38 2.40 -6.84 11.29
CA PRO A 38 1.44 -5.78 11.54
C PRO A 38 0.88 -5.20 10.24
N VAL A 39 -0.25 -4.53 10.35
CA VAL A 39 -0.78 -3.68 9.27
C VAL A 39 0.14 -2.46 9.11
N ILE A 40 0.56 -2.22 7.88
CA ILE A 40 1.43 -1.11 7.50
C ILE A 40 0.61 -0.03 6.81
N ARG A 41 0.79 1.23 7.24
CA ARG A 41 0.35 2.41 6.48
C ARG A 41 1.46 2.86 5.55
N ALA A 42 1.15 2.95 4.26
CA ALA A 42 2.11 3.39 3.25
C ALA A 42 1.44 4.32 2.24
N ARG A 43 2.18 5.31 1.75
CA ARG A 43 1.69 6.28 0.78
C ARG A 43 2.00 5.81 -0.62
N VAL A 44 1.00 5.80 -1.50
CA VAL A 44 1.20 5.46 -2.92
C VAL A 44 2.01 6.56 -3.59
N ILE A 45 3.14 6.19 -4.18
CA ILE A 45 4.04 7.11 -4.89
C ILE A 45 4.06 6.87 -6.40
N TYR A 46 3.64 5.67 -6.84
CA TYR A 46 3.67 5.31 -8.24
C TYR A 46 2.67 4.19 -8.54
N ASN A 47 2.16 4.16 -9.76
CA ASN A 47 1.41 3.02 -10.29
C ASN A 47 1.85 2.75 -11.73
N ALA A 48 1.84 1.48 -12.12
CA ALA A 48 2.10 1.08 -13.50
C ALA A 48 1.34 -0.21 -13.84
N PRO A 49 0.84 -0.35 -15.08
CA PRO A 49 0.34 -1.62 -15.56
C PRO A 49 1.52 -2.59 -15.76
N ILE A 50 1.49 -3.75 -15.10
CA ILE A 50 2.46 -4.83 -15.25
C ILE A 50 1.69 -6.12 -15.52
N ASN A 51 1.93 -6.76 -16.67
CA ASN A 51 1.24 -8.00 -17.09
C ASN A 51 -0.29 -7.90 -17.02
N GLY A 52 -0.85 -6.80 -17.54
CA GLY A 52 -2.29 -6.56 -17.55
C GLY A 52 -2.90 -6.24 -16.17
N THR A 53 -2.09 -6.13 -15.11
CA THR A 53 -2.54 -5.80 -13.76
C THR A 53 -1.86 -4.53 -13.26
N THR A 54 -2.64 -3.59 -12.72
CA THR A 54 -2.07 -2.39 -12.10
C THR A 54 -1.30 -2.77 -10.83
N THR A 55 0.00 -2.49 -10.85
CA THR A 55 0.89 -2.62 -9.70
C THR A 55 1.17 -1.25 -9.14
N TYR A 56 0.99 -1.11 -7.85
CA TYR A 56 1.20 0.13 -7.11
C TYR A 56 2.48 0.02 -6.30
N THR A 57 3.20 1.12 -6.18
CA THR A 57 4.37 1.24 -5.32
C THR A 57 4.09 2.27 -4.25
N THR A 58 4.35 1.90 -3.00
CA THR A 58 4.26 2.81 -1.86
C THR A 58 5.61 3.10 -1.25
N GLU A 59 5.67 4.20 -0.50
CA GLU A 59 6.70 4.49 0.48
C GLU A 59 6.09 4.41 1.89
N LEU A 60 6.78 3.73 2.80
CA LEU A 60 6.33 3.53 4.18
C LEU A 60 6.16 4.87 4.91
N ILE A 61 5.01 5.08 5.55
CA ILE A 61 4.77 6.26 6.38
C ILE A 61 5.27 5.93 7.79
N ARG A 62 6.10 6.80 8.36
CA ARG A 62 6.68 6.62 9.70
C ARG A 62 5.57 6.38 10.74
N CYS A 63 5.69 5.31 11.53
CA CYS A 63 5.08 5.27 12.86
C CYS A 63 5.94 6.15 13.77
N ALA A 64 5.33 7.07 14.52
CA ALA A 64 6.04 7.96 15.43
C ALA A 64 6.84 7.14 16.46
N GLY A 65 8.17 7.15 16.36
CA GLY A 65 9.07 6.49 17.32
C GLY A 65 10.27 5.74 16.72
N ASP A 66 10.28 5.42 15.42
CA ASP A 66 11.40 4.70 14.80
C ASP A 66 12.27 5.66 13.96
N ASP A 67 13.34 6.18 14.57
CA ASP A 67 14.22 7.21 13.99
C ASP A 67 15.32 6.62 13.08
N LYS A 68 15.38 5.29 12.89
CA LYS A 68 16.55 4.63 12.29
C LYS A 68 16.31 3.76 11.05
N ALA A 69 15.09 3.37 10.69
CA ALA A 69 14.94 2.42 9.58
C ALA A 69 13.69 2.65 8.72
N SER A 70 13.67 3.61 7.79
CA SER A 70 12.66 3.63 6.69
C SER A 70 12.92 4.56 5.50
N HIS A 71 14.04 5.28 5.41
CA HIS A 71 14.34 6.01 4.16
C HIS A 71 14.58 4.99 3.03
N GLY A 72 13.64 4.88 2.10
CA GLY A 72 13.76 4.03 0.90
C GLY A 72 13.11 2.66 0.94
N GLN A 73 12.34 2.31 1.97
CA GLN A 73 11.55 1.06 1.97
C GLN A 73 10.32 1.23 1.08
N ARG A 74 10.30 0.50 -0.03
CA ARG A 74 9.21 0.55 -1.01
C ARG A 74 8.50 -0.79 -1.06
N ILE A 75 7.17 -0.73 -1.05
CA ILE A 75 6.33 -1.93 -1.11
C ILE A 75 5.56 -1.91 -2.42
N ARG A 76 5.68 -2.98 -3.19
CA ARG A 76 4.85 -3.24 -4.37
C ARG A 76 3.64 -4.06 -3.99
N PHE A 77 2.48 -3.61 -4.42
CA PHE A 77 1.22 -4.26 -4.12
C PHE A 77 0.26 -4.17 -5.31
N ARG A 78 -0.77 -4.99 -5.27
CA ARG A 78 -1.92 -4.95 -6.18
C ARG A 78 -3.17 -4.58 -5.38
N HIS A 79 -4.22 -4.18 -6.08
CA HIS A 79 -5.48 -3.78 -5.46
C HIS A 79 -6.01 -4.81 -4.43
N GLU A 80 -5.92 -6.11 -4.77
CA GLU A 80 -6.30 -7.23 -3.91
C GLU A 80 -5.56 -7.30 -2.55
N HIS A 81 -4.41 -6.62 -2.39
CA HIS A 81 -3.63 -6.63 -1.15
C HIS A 81 -3.94 -5.46 -0.22
N VAL A 82 -4.78 -4.51 -0.66
CA VAL A 82 -5.15 -3.36 0.17
C VAL A 82 -6.22 -3.81 1.17
N HIS A 83 -6.21 -3.31 2.39
CA HIS A 83 -7.27 -3.59 3.37
C HIS A 83 -8.09 -2.34 3.69
N ARG A 84 -7.48 -1.16 3.51
CA ARG A 84 -8.12 0.14 3.64
C ARG A 84 -7.43 1.18 2.77
N ILE A 85 -8.19 2.12 2.22
CA ILE A 85 -7.70 3.28 1.49
C ILE A 85 -8.13 4.53 2.26
N GLU A 86 -7.18 5.39 2.58
CA GLU A 86 -7.41 6.75 3.01
C GLU A 86 -7.13 7.66 1.82
N SER A 87 -8.21 8.05 1.14
CA SER A 87 -8.04 8.91 -0.03
C SER A 87 -7.72 10.32 0.39
N VAL A 88 -6.68 10.90 -0.22
CA VAL A 88 -6.35 12.33 -0.01
C VAL A 88 -7.45 13.24 -0.56
N ARG A 89 -8.30 12.73 -1.47
CA ARG A 89 -9.40 13.47 -2.10
C ARG A 89 -10.67 13.52 -1.23
N GLY A 90 -10.74 12.72 -0.16
CA GLY A 90 -11.90 12.66 0.74
C GLY A 90 -11.89 13.67 1.88
N LEU A 91 -10.83 14.48 2.02
CA LEU A 91 -10.68 15.51 3.07
C LEU A 91 -11.30 16.86 2.67
N THR A 92 -12.40 16.81 1.94
CA THR A 92 -13.26 17.97 1.70
C THR A 92 -14.67 17.56 2.13
N HIS A 93 -15.04 17.86 3.37
CA HIS A 93 -16.41 18.19 3.80
C HIS A 93 -16.39 18.65 5.26
#